data_AF-A0A7R9KJZ1-F1
#
_entry.id   AF-A0A7R9KJZ1-F1
#
_cell.length_a   1.000
_cell.length_b   1.000
_cell.length_c   1.000
_cell.angle_alpha   90.00
_cell.angle_beta   90.00
_cell.angle_gamma   90.00
#
_symmetry.space_group_name_H-M   'P 1'
#
loop_
_entity.id
_entity.type
_entity.pdbx_description
1 polymer ?
#
loop_
_entity_poly.entity_id
_entity_poly.type
_entity_poly.pdbx_seq_one_letter_code
_entity_poly.pdbx_strand_id
1 'polypeptide(L)'
;MKFAVLLSVLCIAVCNGLPFADQLAANDVDNSHKWVVLCSGSNGWSNYADQVEYIYRGYHLFRCYGIPESNIIIMHYDDIAHNKNNPKPGVVINKKGGENLYHDIPKDYVGTEVNPENFLKVISGNQELAAKGKKVVKSGPNDHVFLYFGDHGAPGN
;
A
#
# COMPACT_ATOMS: atom_id res chain seq x y z
N MET A 1 28.53 7.36 -10.54
CA MET A 1 27.10 7.71 -10.68
C MET A 1 26.76 7.84 -12.16
N LYS A 2 25.95 6.93 -12.70
CA LYS A 2 25.38 7.07 -14.04
C LYS A 2 23.87 6.96 -13.90
N PHE A 3 23.18 8.06 -14.19
CA PHE A 3 21.73 8.09 -14.39
C PHE A 3 21.42 7.32 -15.67
N ALA A 4 20.55 6.33 -15.61
CA ALA A 4 19.96 5.70 -16.79
C ALA A 4 18.46 6.03 -16.81
N VAL A 5 18.06 6.81 -17.81
CA VAL A 5 16.68 7.17 -18.11
C VAL A 5 15.98 5.94 -18.68
N LEU A 6 14.98 5.42 -17.97
CA LEU A 6 14.14 4.33 -18.47
C LEU A 6 13.01 4.92 -19.34
N LEU A 7 13.32 5.18 -20.61
CA LEU A 7 12.33 5.55 -21.62
C LEU A 7 12.63 4.77 -22.92
N SER A 8 12.30 3.47 -22.96
CA SER A 8 12.45 2.71 -24.22
C SER A 8 11.53 1.49 -24.42
N VAL A 9 10.63 1.13 -23.50
CA VAL A 9 9.84 -0.10 -23.69
C VAL A 9 8.55 0.10 -24.53
N LEU A 10 8.12 1.33 -24.81
CA LEU A 10 6.83 1.55 -25.48
C LEU A 10 6.84 1.39 -27.02
N CYS A 11 7.99 1.34 -27.69
CA CYS A 11 8.05 1.35 -29.16
C CYS A 11 8.40 0.01 -29.84
N ILE A 12 8.71 -1.06 -29.10
CA ILE A 12 9.15 -2.33 -29.72
C ILE A 12 7.98 -3.33 -29.90
N ALA A 13 6.82 -3.09 -29.30
CA ALA A 13 5.74 -4.08 -29.25
C ALA A 13 4.91 -4.23 -30.54
N VAL A 14 5.07 -3.38 -31.56
CA VAL A 14 4.21 -3.44 -32.75
C VAL A 14 4.79 -4.33 -33.87
N CYS A 15 6.10 -4.61 -33.86
CA CYS A 15 6.78 -5.19 -35.02
C CYS A 15 6.99 -6.72 -35.02
N ASN A 16 6.76 -7.45 -33.92
CA ASN A 16 7.18 -8.85 -33.82
C ASN A 16 6.08 -9.90 -33.60
N GLY A 17 4.79 -9.56 -33.76
CA GLY A 17 3.72 -10.57 -33.85
C GLY A 17 3.55 -11.49 -32.62
N LEU A 18 4.13 -11.14 -31.48
CA LEU A 18 3.89 -11.85 -30.22
C LEU A 18 2.51 -11.44 -29.68
N PRO A 19 1.69 -12.39 -29.19
CA PRO A 19 0.44 -12.06 -28.54
C PRO A 19 0.72 -11.21 -27.29
N PHE A 20 -0.05 -10.14 -27.10
CA PHE A 20 0.09 -9.18 -26.00
C PHE A 20 0.11 -9.84 -24.60
N ALA A 21 -0.46 -11.04 -24.49
CA ALA A 21 -0.43 -11.87 -23.28
C ALA A 21 1.00 -12.35 -22.92
N ASP A 22 1.84 -12.73 -23.90
CA ASP A 22 3.22 -13.16 -23.65
C ASP A 22 4.12 -12.00 -23.22
N GLN A 23 3.75 -10.77 -23.60
CA GLN A 23 4.48 -9.56 -23.23
C GLN A 23 4.12 -9.06 -21.83
N LEU A 24 2.91 -9.37 -21.35
CA LEU A 24 2.53 -9.24 -19.94
C LEU A 24 3.13 -10.37 -19.07
N ALA A 25 3.43 -11.53 -19.67
CA ALA A 25 4.14 -12.62 -19.01
C ALA A 25 5.66 -12.36 -18.85
N ALA A 26 6.22 -11.33 -19.51
CA ALA A 26 7.60 -10.88 -19.31
C ALA A 26 7.87 -10.26 -17.91
N ASN A 27 6.92 -10.37 -16.97
CA ASN A 27 7.14 -10.05 -15.55
C ASN A 27 8.06 -11.06 -14.83
N ASP A 28 8.46 -12.16 -15.45
CA ASP A 28 9.35 -13.17 -14.85
C ASP A 28 10.84 -13.00 -15.18
N VAL A 29 11.24 -11.86 -15.76
CA VAL A 29 12.64 -11.66 -16.22
C VAL A 29 13.65 -11.56 -15.05
N ASP A 30 13.22 -11.40 -13.78
CA ASP A 30 14.15 -11.37 -12.63
C ASP A 30 13.59 -11.88 -11.28
N ASN A 31 12.47 -12.63 -11.27
CA ASN A 31 11.87 -13.15 -10.02
C ASN A 31 11.63 -12.06 -8.95
N SER A 32 11.42 -10.80 -9.37
CA SER A 32 11.34 -9.62 -8.49
C SER A 32 9.91 -9.36 -8.04
N HIS A 33 9.75 -9.24 -6.72
CA HIS A 33 8.47 -8.93 -6.10
C HIS A 33 8.31 -7.43 -5.88
N LYS A 34 7.06 -6.98 -5.95
CA LYS A 34 6.66 -5.62 -5.60
C LYS A 34 6.02 -5.65 -4.21
N TRP A 35 6.50 -4.79 -3.33
CA TRP A 35 6.02 -4.58 -1.97
C TRP A 35 5.44 -3.19 -1.83
N VAL A 36 4.39 -3.07 -1.02
CA VAL A 36 3.71 -1.81 -0.76
C VAL A 36 3.53 -1.67 0.75
N VAL A 37 3.90 -0.52 1.29
CA VAL A 37 3.56 -0.13 2.67
C VAL A 37 2.70 1.11 2.61
N LEU A 38 1.47 0.99 3.10
CA LEU A 38 0.49 2.07 3.22
C LEU A 38 0.39 2.47 4.68
N CYS A 39 0.60 3.75 4.98
CA CYS A 39 0.59 4.27 6.34
C CYS A 39 -0.20 5.57 6.43
N SER A 40 -1.16 5.63 7.36
CA SER A 40 -1.88 6.83 7.75
C SER A 40 -1.60 7.08 9.22
N GLY A 41 -0.84 8.15 9.50
CA GLY A 41 -0.42 8.53 10.85
C GLY A 41 -1.49 9.23 11.67
N SER A 42 -2.54 9.72 11.01
CA SER A 42 -3.64 10.47 11.62
C SER A 42 -4.82 9.58 12.05
N ASN A 43 -5.61 10.11 12.99
CA ASN A 43 -6.81 9.47 13.52
C ASN A 43 -7.94 10.48 13.74
N GLY A 44 -9.11 9.97 14.09
CA GLY A 44 -10.28 10.77 14.38
C GLY A 44 -11.06 11.19 13.13
N TRP A 45 -12.34 11.47 13.34
CA TRP A 45 -13.28 11.76 12.25
C TRP A 45 -12.90 12.98 11.39
N SER A 46 -12.21 13.97 11.96
CA SER A 46 -11.72 15.14 11.20
C SER A 46 -10.66 14.77 10.17
N ASN A 47 -9.94 13.65 10.36
CA ASN A 47 -8.93 13.14 9.46
C ASN A 47 -9.45 11.98 8.59
N TYR A 48 -10.76 11.91 8.37
CA TYR A 48 -11.42 10.93 7.51
C TYR A 48 -10.72 10.74 6.16
N ALA A 49 -10.32 11.86 5.54
CA ALA A 49 -9.72 11.89 4.22
C ALA A 49 -8.39 11.13 4.16
N ASP A 50 -7.60 11.13 5.24
CA ASP A 50 -6.28 10.51 5.25
C ASP A 50 -6.39 8.98 5.16
N GLN A 51 -7.18 8.35 6.03
CA GLN A 51 -7.39 6.90 5.94
C GLN A 51 -8.08 6.51 4.62
N VAL A 52 -8.96 7.35 4.07
CA VAL A 52 -9.55 7.12 2.74
C VAL A 52 -8.51 7.13 1.64
N GLU A 53 -7.68 8.16 1.56
CA GLU A 53 -6.73 8.32 0.46
C GLU A 53 -5.58 7.33 0.56
N TYR A 54 -4.90 7.31 1.72
CA TYR A 54 -3.65 6.59 1.89
C TYR A 54 -3.84 5.09 2.10
N ILE A 55 -4.99 4.69 2.66
CA ILE A 55 -5.23 3.29 3.04
C ILE A 55 -6.28 2.64 2.15
N TYR A 56 -7.52 3.11 2.22
CA TYR A 56 -8.64 2.42 1.58
C TYR A 56 -8.52 2.47 0.05
N ARG A 57 -8.30 3.66 -0.52
CA ARG A 57 -8.05 3.81 -1.95
C ARG A 57 -6.72 3.22 -2.38
N GLY A 58 -5.66 3.45 -1.59
CA GLY A 58 -4.33 2.88 -1.85
C GLY A 58 -4.38 1.36 -1.99
N TYR A 59 -5.00 0.67 -1.03
CA TYR A 59 -5.13 -0.79 -1.05
C TYR A 59 -5.84 -1.27 -2.30
N HIS A 60 -7.05 -0.77 -2.59
CA HIS A 60 -7.81 -1.21 -3.76
C HIS A 60 -7.09 -0.90 -5.08
N LEU A 61 -6.37 0.21 -5.16
CA LEU A 61 -5.53 0.55 -6.31
C LEU A 61 -4.43 -0.50 -6.53
N PHE A 62 -3.66 -0.83 -5.49
CA PHE A 62 -2.57 -1.81 -5.60
C PHE A 62 -3.08 -3.23 -5.82
N ARG A 63 -4.22 -3.60 -5.24
CA ARG A 63 -4.88 -4.88 -5.55
C ARG A 63 -5.33 -4.94 -7.01
N CYS A 64 -5.89 -3.85 -7.55
CA CYS A 64 -6.27 -3.74 -8.96
C CYS A 64 -5.06 -3.88 -9.91
N TYR A 65 -3.90 -3.35 -9.52
CA TYR A 65 -2.63 -3.54 -10.27
C TYR A 65 -1.95 -4.90 -10.05
N GLY A 66 -2.61 -5.85 -9.37
CA GLY A 66 -2.12 -7.21 -9.22
C GLY A 66 -1.07 -7.41 -8.11
N ILE A 67 -0.84 -6.43 -7.24
CA ILE A 67 0.03 -6.62 -6.07
C ILE A 67 -0.69 -7.56 -5.09
N PRO A 68 -0.15 -8.74 -4.75
CA PRO A 68 -0.80 -9.67 -3.84
C PRO A 68 -0.95 -9.05 -2.44
N GLU A 69 -2.05 -9.37 -1.74
CA GLU A 69 -2.30 -8.86 -0.38
C GLU A 69 -1.14 -9.18 0.59
N SER A 70 -0.47 -10.32 0.41
CA SER A 70 0.71 -10.71 1.18
C SER A 70 1.85 -9.70 1.10
N ASN A 71 1.90 -8.91 0.03
CA ASN A 71 2.93 -7.92 -0.24
C ASN A 71 2.46 -6.48 0.02
N ILE A 72 1.23 -6.29 0.51
CA ILE A 72 0.71 -5.00 0.95
C ILE A 72 0.63 -5.02 2.48
N ILE A 73 1.28 -4.05 3.11
CA ILE A 73 1.27 -3.87 4.56
C ILE A 73 0.54 -2.58 4.88
N ILE A 74 -0.46 -2.65 5.75
CA ILE A 74 -1.29 -1.51 6.13
C ILE A 74 -1.07 -1.10 7.59
N MET A 75 -0.82 0.18 7.80
CA MET A 75 -0.77 0.82 9.11
C MET A 75 -1.77 1.98 9.15
N HIS A 76 -2.85 1.86 9.93
CA HIS A 76 -3.87 2.90 10.05
C HIS A 76 -4.66 2.79 11.35
N TYR A 77 -5.30 3.85 11.84
CA TYR A 77 -5.97 3.77 13.14
C TYR A 77 -7.24 2.92 13.14
N ASP A 78 -7.85 2.68 11.97
CA ASP A 78 -9.10 1.91 11.80
C ASP A 78 -10.31 2.46 12.57
N ASP A 79 -10.31 3.76 12.85
CA ASP A 79 -11.29 4.42 13.71
C ASP A 79 -12.36 5.23 12.93
N ILE A 80 -12.40 5.06 11.61
CA ILE A 80 -13.31 5.76 10.71
C ILE A 80 -14.62 5.00 10.45
N ALA A 81 -14.55 3.73 10.07
CA ALA A 81 -15.73 2.98 9.64
C ALA A 81 -16.79 2.85 10.73
N HIS A 82 -16.38 2.69 11.98
CA HIS A 82 -17.27 2.56 13.14
C HIS A 82 -17.22 3.80 14.05
N ASN A 83 -16.76 4.94 13.54
CA ASN A 83 -16.78 6.17 14.29
C ASN A 83 -18.21 6.56 14.68
N LYS A 84 -18.42 7.10 15.88
CA LYS A 84 -19.73 7.62 16.32
C LYS A 84 -20.31 8.71 15.40
N ASN A 85 -19.43 9.43 14.69
CA ASN A 85 -19.81 10.47 13.75
C ASN A 85 -20.10 9.91 12.34
N ASN A 86 -19.84 8.63 12.08
CA ASN A 86 -20.14 8.02 10.80
C ASN A 86 -21.66 7.78 10.69
N PRO A 87 -22.38 8.46 9.78
CA PRO A 87 -23.82 8.28 9.62
C PRO A 87 -24.18 6.89 9.05
N LYS A 88 -23.20 6.15 8.53
CA LYS A 88 -23.38 4.80 8.00
C LYS A 88 -22.26 3.89 8.55
N PRO A 89 -22.41 3.34 9.76
CA PRO A 89 -21.41 2.45 10.35
C PRO A 89 -21.02 1.31 9.41
N GLY A 90 -19.72 1.04 9.30
CA GLY A 90 -19.14 0.04 8.39
C GLY A 90 -19.00 0.50 6.93
N VAL A 91 -19.43 1.72 6.59
CA VAL A 91 -19.33 2.30 5.25
C VAL A 91 -18.35 3.46 5.24
N VAL A 92 -17.36 3.37 4.35
CA VAL A 92 -16.36 4.42 4.10
C VAL A 92 -16.33 4.70 2.61
N ILE A 93 -16.52 5.95 2.19
CA ILE A 93 -16.62 6.35 0.78
C ILE A 93 -15.71 7.54 0.51
N ASN A 94 -15.08 7.60 -0.66
CA ASN A 94 -14.30 8.78 -1.07
C ASN A 94 -15.15 9.88 -1.71
N LYS A 95 -16.32 9.54 -2.25
CA LYS A 95 -17.23 10.51 -2.88
C LYS A 95 -18.67 10.14 -2.60
N LYS A 96 -19.57 11.12 -2.62
CA LYS A 96 -21.01 10.90 -2.46
C LYS A 96 -21.50 9.88 -3.49
N GLY A 97 -22.15 8.81 -3.02
CA GLY A 97 -22.64 7.72 -3.87
C GLY A 97 -21.56 6.82 -4.45
N GLY A 98 -20.30 6.94 -4.00
CA GLY A 98 -19.23 6.01 -4.34
C GLY A 98 -19.39 4.66 -3.63
N GLU A 99 -18.56 3.71 -4.04
CA GLU A 99 -18.48 2.40 -3.41
C GLU A 99 -17.99 2.49 -1.96
N ASN A 100 -18.35 1.49 -1.15
CA ASN A 100 -17.74 1.29 0.14
C ASN A 100 -16.31 0.81 -0.07
N LEU A 101 -15.33 1.46 0.53
CA LEU A 101 -13.91 1.12 0.42
C LEU A 101 -13.40 0.34 1.63
N TYR A 102 -14.22 0.15 2.66
CA TYR A 102 -13.80 -0.49 3.92
C TYR A 102 -13.66 -2.01 3.86
N HIS A 103 -14.25 -2.65 2.85
CA HIS A 103 -14.23 -4.11 2.72
C HIS A 103 -12.83 -4.63 2.38
N ASP A 104 -12.54 -5.83 2.87
CA ASP A 104 -11.31 -6.59 2.59
C ASP A 104 -10.00 -5.89 2.96
N ILE A 105 -10.05 -4.82 3.76
CA ILE A 105 -8.86 -4.07 4.20
C ILE A 105 -8.14 -4.84 5.32
N PRO A 106 -6.90 -5.31 5.10
CA PRO A 106 -6.11 -5.95 6.15
C PRO A 106 -5.89 -5.06 7.37
N LYS A 107 -5.85 -5.67 8.55
CA LYS A 107 -5.61 -5.01 9.84
C LYS A 107 -4.22 -5.36 10.38
N ASP A 108 -3.18 -5.10 9.58
CA ASP A 108 -1.81 -5.52 9.94
C ASP A 108 -1.30 -4.78 11.20
N TYR A 109 -1.51 -3.45 11.23
CA TYR A 109 -1.24 -2.59 12.38
C TYR A 109 -2.38 -1.59 12.53
N VAL A 110 -3.09 -1.66 13.66
CA VAL A 110 -4.23 -0.78 13.97
C VAL A 110 -4.10 -0.08 15.31
N GLY A 111 -4.78 1.06 15.46
CA GLY A 111 -4.80 1.84 16.70
C GLY A 111 -3.39 2.16 17.20
N THR A 112 -3.06 1.75 18.43
CA THR A 112 -1.76 2.04 19.08
C THR A 112 -0.57 1.37 18.40
N GLU A 113 -0.79 0.39 17.51
CA GLU A 113 0.29 -0.21 16.73
C GLU A 113 0.77 0.68 15.59
N VAL A 114 0.04 1.75 15.26
CA VAL A 114 0.45 2.80 14.32
C VAL A 114 1.35 3.78 15.06
N ASN A 115 2.64 3.47 15.08
CA ASN A 115 3.66 4.28 15.72
C ASN A 115 4.99 4.25 14.93
N PRO A 116 5.89 5.22 15.13
CA PRO A 116 7.14 5.30 14.38
C PRO A 116 8.04 4.07 14.52
N GLU A 117 8.08 3.46 15.71
CA GLU A 117 8.89 2.28 15.96
C GLU A 117 8.46 1.09 15.10
N ASN A 118 7.15 0.80 15.09
CA ASN A 118 6.59 -0.26 14.24
C ASN A 118 6.75 0.07 12.76
N PHE A 119 6.56 1.32 12.36
CA PHE A 119 6.74 1.74 10.96
C PHE A 119 8.16 1.45 10.48
N LEU A 120 9.17 1.85 11.25
CA LEU A 120 10.58 1.58 10.95
C LEU A 120 10.88 0.08 10.94
N LYS A 121 10.32 -0.69 11.87
CA LYS A 121 10.46 -2.16 11.90
C LYS A 121 9.79 -2.86 10.71
N VAL A 122 8.66 -2.34 10.23
CA VAL A 122 7.96 -2.84 9.04
C VAL A 122 8.81 -2.67 7.80
N ILE A 123 9.30 -1.45 7.53
CA ILE A 123 10.05 -1.14 6.30
C ILE A 123 11.45 -1.77 6.30
N SER A 124 12.02 -2.04 7.49
CA SER A 124 13.32 -2.71 7.63
C SER A 124 13.25 -4.24 7.63
N GLY A 125 12.05 -4.83 7.53
CA GLY A 125 11.90 -6.28 7.54
C GLY A 125 12.30 -6.93 8.87
N ASN A 126 11.94 -6.30 9.99
CA ASN A 126 12.36 -6.72 11.32
C ASN A 126 11.94 -8.17 11.64
N GLN A 127 12.93 -9.01 11.97
CA GLN A 127 12.74 -10.44 12.20
C GLN A 127 11.98 -10.74 13.51
N GLU A 128 12.06 -9.87 14.52
CA GLU A 128 11.35 -10.08 15.78
C GLU A 128 9.84 -9.86 15.62
N LEU A 129 9.42 -8.83 14.87
CA LEU A 129 8.02 -8.64 14.50
C LEU A 129 7.53 -9.80 13.63
N ALA A 130 8.33 -10.22 12.65
CA ALA A 130 7.99 -11.36 11.80
C ALA A 130 7.79 -12.65 12.61
N ALA A 131 8.67 -12.91 13.59
CA ALA A 131 8.56 -14.07 14.48
C ALA A 131 7.31 -14.04 15.37
N LYS A 132 6.76 -12.85 15.65
CA LYS A 132 5.48 -12.66 16.33
C LYS A 132 4.28 -12.77 15.40
N GLY A 133 4.48 -13.17 14.14
CA GLY A 133 3.42 -13.28 13.13
C GLY A 133 2.97 -11.95 12.54
N LYS A 134 3.66 -10.84 12.81
CA LYS A 134 3.36 -9.54 12.22
C LYS A 134 3.91 -9.45 10.79
N LYS A 135 3.14 -8.80 9.91
CA LYS A 135 3.54 -8.57 8.52
C LYS A 135 4.63 -7.49 8.48
N VAL A 136 5.75 -7.79 7.83
CA VAL A 136 6.87 -6.86 7.59
C VAL A 136 7.33 -7.04 6.15
N VAL A 137 8.07 -6.06 5.61
CA VAL A 137 8.62 -6.18 4.26
C VAL A 137 9.64 -7.32 4.23
N LYS A 138 9.47 -8.29 3.32
CA LYS A 138 10.40 -9.41 3.13
C LYS A 138 11.04 -9.35 1.74
N SER A 139 11.53 -8.16 1.37
CA SER A 139 12.08 -7.89 0.05
C SER A 139 13.49 -8.44 -0.13
N GLY A 140 13.75 -9.05 -1.28
CA GLY A 140 15.10 -9.41 -1.74
C GLY A 140 15.84 -8.27 -2.45
N PRO A 141 17.10 -8.48 -2.89
CA PRO A 141 17.91 -7.45 -3.55
C PRO A 141 17.34 -6.89 -4.86
N ASN A 142 16.49 -7.66 -5.54
CA ASN A 142 15.89 -7.29 -6.83
C ASN A 142 14.44 -6.80 -6.67
N ASP A 143 13.88 -6.88 -5.45
CA ASP A 143 12.50 -6.48 -5.19
C ASP A 143 12.36 -4.96 -5.13
N HIS A 144 11.14 -4.48 -5.37
CA HIS A 144 10.80 -3.07 -5.31
C HIS A 144 9.87 -2.79 -4.14
N VAL A 145 10.17 -1.77 -3.34
CA VAL A 145 9.33 -1.34 -2.22
C VAL A 145 8.77 0.05 -2.52
N PHE A 146 7.44 0.16 -2.51
CA PHE A 146 6.73 1.42 -2.58
C PHE A 146 6.22 1.80 -1.19
N LEU A 147 6.48 3.03 -0.76
CA LEU A 147 6.03 3.56 0.53
C LEU A 147 5.05 4.72 0.28
N TYR A 148 3.86 4.64 0.86
CA TYR A 148 2.88 5.73 0.83
C TYR A 148 2.49 6.10 2.26
N PHE A 149 2.94 7.28 2.69
CA PHE A 149 2.69 7.81 4.01
C PHE A 149 1.84 9.09 3.90
N GLY A 150 0.83 9.20 4.76
CA GLY A 150 0.00 10.39 4.89
C GLY A 150 -0.33 10.72 6.34
N ASP A 151 -0.02 11.94 6.75
CA ASP A 151 -0.36 12.54 8.03
C ASP A 151 -0.15 14.06 7.94
N HIS A 152 -0.47 14.78 9.00
CA HIS A 152 0.04 16.11 9.28
C HIS A 152 1.56 16.06 9.47
N GLY A 153 2.26 17.08 8.97
CA GLY A 153 3.71 17.19 9.08
C GLY A 153 4.14 18.53 9.65
N ALA A 154 5.26 18.53 10.34
CA ALA A 154 5.98 19.73 10.75
C ALA A 154 7.47 19.57 10.42
N PRO A 155 8.24 20.67 10.27
CA PRO A 155 9.67 20.57 10.01
C PRO A 155 10.40 19.74 11.07
N GLY A 156 10.92 18.56 10.68
CA GLY A 156 11.78 17.72 11.52
C GLY A 156 11.09 16.85 12.59
N ASN A 157 9.78 16.61 12.49
CA ASN A 157 9.04 15.67 13.34
C ASN A 157 8.85 14.31 12.68
#